data_AF-A0A0F9C625-F1
#
_entry.id   AF-A0A0F9C625-F1
#
_cell.length_a   1.000
_cell.length_b   1.000
_cell.length_c   1.000
_cell.angle_alpha   90.00
_cell.angle_beta   90.00
_cell.angle_gamma   90.00
#
_symmetry.space_group_name_H-M   'P 1'
#
loop_
_entity.id
_entity.type
_entity.pdbx_description
1 polymer ?
#
loop_
_entity_poly.entity_id
_entity_poly.type
_entity_poly.pdbx_seq_one_letter_code
_entity_poly.pdbx_strand_id
1 'polypeptide(L)'
;TVSDCTQVVSRFIKEVAEQYPERTFLVVMDSLGMLETETGQEKFMKGQTPGDQGQLAKQLKKFVKNCVYLVEQKNVGFLMTNHTYDSMDMFNPDQKITGGAGIIYASSIVIATRKYKLKEVSEEQEVATSTGVHGVRTTAMVYKSRFNKPFEKTTIEIPWSMGIDPHSGLVTMFETDGLLVKDGNKLRYTDKNSQEHKYFRKNIPTALLDQIMEENPYSISREDILEAEDRSRKMDEEVTDKTE
;
A
#
# COMPACT_ATOMS: atom_id res chain seq x y z
N THR A 1 -16.28 -3.49 -18.07
CA THR A 1 -15.08 -4.28 -18.48
C THR A 1 -13.80 -3.48 -18.26
N VAL A 2 -12.62 -4.09 -18.42
CA VAL A 2 -11.33 -3.36 -18.43
C VAL A 2 -11.31 -2.26 -19.49
N SER A 3 -11.92 -2.51 -20.66
CA SER A 3 -12.01 -1.55 -21.76
C SER A 3 -12.87 -0.33 -21.40
N ASP A 4 -14.07 -0.56 -20.86
CA ASP A 4 -14.95 0.53 -20.41
C ASP A 4 -14.26 1.39 -19.35
N CYS A 5 -13.60 0.74 -18.39
CA CYS A 5 -12.84 1.41 -17.34
C CYS A 5 -11.71 2.27 -17.94
N THR A 6 -10.99 1.73 -18.92
CA THR A 6 -9.94 2.47 -19.64
C THR A 6 -10.50 3.71 -20.33
N GLN A 7 -11.65 3.60 -20.99
CA GLN A 7 -12.30 4.72 -21.67
C GLN A 7 -12.76 5.80 -20.69
N VAL A 8 -13.40 5.40 -19.59
CA VAL A 8 -13.86 6.31 -18.53
C VAL A 8 -12.68 7.05 -17.91
N VAL A 9 -11.65 6.32 -17.48
CA VAL A 9 -10.45 6.90 -16.85
C VAL A 9 -9.73 7.85 -17.82
N SER A 10 -9.54 7.43 -19.07
CA SER A 10 -8.88 8.26 -20.09
C SER A 10 -9.64 9.56 -20.36
N ARG A 11 -10.97 9.48 -20.55
CA ARG A 11 -11.81 10.64 -20.79
C ARG A 11 -11.83 11.57 -19.57
N PHE A 12 -12.04 11.01 -18.38
CA PHE A 12 -12.07 11.76 -17.14
C PHE A 12 -10.76 12.52 -16.91
N ILE A 13 -9.62 11.87 -17.08
CA ILE A 13 -8.30 12.51 -16.91
C ILE A 13 -8.06 13.59 -17.97
N LYS A 14 -8.57 13.40 -19.19
CA LYS A 14 -8.48 14.42 -20.22
C LYS A 14 -9.29 15.66 -19.84
N GLU A 15 -10.58 15.48 -19.53
CA GLU A 15 -11.49 16.57 -19.18
C GLU A 15 -11.03 17.31 -17.92
N VAL A 16 -10.63 16.58 -16.87
CA VAL A 16 -10.17 17.18 -15.61
C VAL A 16 -8.86 17.94 -15.78
N ALA A 17 -7.91 17.40 -16.54
CA ALA A 17 -6.64 18.09 -16.79
C ALA A 17 -6.82 19.34 -17.68
N GLU A 18 -7.77 19.33 -18.63
CA GLU A 18 -8.11 20.49 -19.45
C GLU A 18 -8.83 21.57 -18.64
N GLN A 19 -9.76 21.17 -17.76
CA GLN A 19 -10.53 22.10 -16.95
C GLN A 19 -9.71 22.69 -15.78
N TYR A 20 -8.77 21.92 -15.24
CA TYR A 20 -7.98 22.29 -14.06
C TYR A 20 -6.47 21.99 -14.24
N PRO A 21 -5.78 22.70 -15.17
CA PRO A 21 -4.40 22.38 -15.54
C PRO A 21 -3.38 22.49 -14.39
N GLU A 22 -3.64 23.39 -13.43
CA GLU A 22 -2.75 23.66 -12.29
C GLU A 22 -2.98 22.72 -11.10
N ARG A 23 -3.98 21.83 -11.15
CA ARG A 23 -4.35 21.00 -10.00
C ARG A 23 -3.81 19.58 -10.15
N THR A 24 -3.32 19.03 -9.03
CA THR A 24 -3.00 17.62 -8.90
C THR A 24 -4.21 16.83 -8.43
N PHE A 25 -4.51 15.71 -9.08
CA PHE A 25 -5.65 14.87 -8.73
C PHE A 25 -5.23 13.44 -8.40
N LEU A 26 -5.89 12.82 -7.43
CA LEU A 26 -5.74 11.41 -7.12
C LEU A 26 -6.99 10.65 -7.60
N VAL A 27 -6.80 9.69 -8.50
CA VAL A 27 -7.85 8.79 -8.96
C VAL A 27 -7.77 7.51 -8.14
N VAL A 28 -8.86 7.20 -7.43
CA VAL A 28 -8.97 5.97 -6.63
C VAL A 28 -9.82 4.95 -7.39
N MET A 29 -9.32 3.72 -7.51
CA MET A 29 -10.01 2.61 -8.15
C MET A 29 -10.13 1.43 -7.20
N ASP A 30 -11.36 1.02 -6.92
CA ASP A 30 -11.68 -0.13 -6.07
C ASP A 30 -12.65 -1.07 -6.79
N SER A 31 -12.22 -2.21 -7.33
CA SER A 31 -10.86 -2.79 -7.36
C SER A 31 -10.46 -3.25 -8.76
N LEU A 32 -9.16 -3.45 -9.00
CA LEU A 32 -8.67 -4.04 -10.26
C LEU A 32 -9.09 -5.50 -10.42
N GLY A 33 -9.18 -6.23 -9.30
CA GLY A 33 -9.43 -7.67 -9.29
C GLY A 33 -10.85 -8.06 -9.65
N MET A 34 -11.78 -7.11 -9.67
CA MET A 34 -13.18 -7.32 -10.07
C MET A 34 -13.46 -6.90 -11.52
N LEU A 35 -12.46 -6.41 -12.24
CA LEU A 35 -12.62 -6.10 -13.66
C LEU A 35 -12.64 -7.39 -14.48
N GLU A 36 -13.54 -7.42 -15.46
CA GLU A 36 -13.69 -8.53 -16.40
C GLU A 36 -13.32 -8.08 -17.82
N THR A 37 -12.90 -9.04 -18.64
CA THR A 37 -12.68 -8.81 -20.07
C THR A 37 -14.02 -8.66 -20.81
N GLU A 38 -14.04 -7.94 -21.95
CA GLU A 38 -15.25 -7.84 -22.78
C GLU A 38 -15.76 -9.23 -23.22
N THR A 39 -14.83 -10.09 -23.64
CA THR A 39 -15.09 -11.47 -24.02
C THR A 39 -15.64 -12.29 -22.85
N GLY A 40 -15.08 -12.12 -21.64
CA GLY A 40 -15.56 -12.76 -20.42
C GLY A 40 -17.00 -12.39 -20.09
N GLN A 41 -17.32 -11.09 -20.14
CA GLN A 41 -18.68 -10.61 -19.85
C GLN A 41 -19.70 -11.11 -20.87
N GLU A 42 -19.40 -11.07 -22.16
CA GLU A 42 -20.30 -11.58 -23.21
C GLU A 42 -20.60 -13.07 -23.05
N LYS A 43 -19.60 -13.86 -22.66
CA LYS A 43 -19.73 -15.30 -22.45
C LYS A 43 -20.52 -15.61 -21.17
N PHE A 44 -20.30 -14.84 -20.10
CA PHE A 44 -21.09 -14.91 -18.88
C PHE A 44 -22.58 -14.67 -19.16
N MET A 45 -22.92 -13.64 -19.95
CA MET A 45 -24.31 -13.35 -20.35
C MET A 45 -24.94 -14.49 -21.18
N LYS A 46 -24.12 -15.31 -21.85
CA LYS A 46 -24.53 -16.51 -22.59
C LYS A 46 -24.57 -17.77 -21.71
N GLY A 47 -24.30 -17.67 -20.40
CA GLY A 47 -24.23 -18.79 -19.48
C GLY A 47 -23.04 -19.73 -19.71
N GLN A 48 -22.01 -19.27 -20.43
CA GLN A 48 -20.81 -20.05 -20.73
C GLN A 48 -19.68 -19.65 -19.78
N THR A 49 -19.01 -20.65 -19.20
CA THR A 49 -17.86 -20.45 -18.29
C THR A 49 -16.55 -21.00 -18.88
N PRO A 50 -16.12 -20.59 -20.08
CA PRO A 50 -14.84 -21.04 -20.62
C PRO A 50 -13.69 -20.29 -19.96
N GLY A 51 -12.51 -20.92 -19.93
CA GLY A 51 -11.30 -20.31 -19.37
C GLY A 51 -10.88 -19.02 -20.09
N ASP A 52 -10.44 -18.03 -19.32
CA ASP A 52 -9.98 -16.71 -19.80
C ASP A 52 -8.59 -16.76 -20.50
N GLN A 53 -7.84 -17.85 -20.37
CA GLN A 53 -6.49 -18.03 -20.95
C GLN A 53 -5.53 -16.85 -20.68
N GLY A 54 -5.68 -16.18 -19.53
CA GLY A 54 -4.83 -15.06 -19.11
C GLY A 54 -5.06 -13.76 -19.90
N GLN A 55 -6.19 -13.61 -20.59
CA GLN A 55 -6.54 -12.37 -21.28
C GLN A 55 -6.70 -11.22 -20.30
N LEU A 56 -7.34 -11.45 -19.15
CA LEU A 56 -7.52 -10.46 -18.09
C LEU A 56 -6.16 -9.91 -17.61
N ALA A 57 -5.19 -10.78 -17.35
CA ALA A 57 -3.87 -10.38 -16.89
C ALA A 57 -3.13 -9.49 -17.92
N LYS A 58 -3.25 -9.82 -19.21
CA LYS A 58 -2.66 -9.01 -20.30
C LYS A 58 -3.33 -7.64 -20.41
N GLN A 59 -4.66 -7.59 -20.31
CA GLN A 59 -5.42 -6.34 -20.39
C GLN A 59 -5.14 -5.44 -19.17
N LEU A 60 -5.13 -6.00 -17.96
CA LEU A 60 -4.80 -5.26 -16.74
C LEU A 60 -3.37 -4.72 -16.76
N LYS A 61 -2.37 -5.53 -17.19
CA LYS A 61 -0.99 -5.05 -17.36
C LYS A 61 -0.92 -3.84 -18.31
N LYS A 62 -1.63 -3.89 -19.44
CA LYS A 62 -1.69 -2.79 -20.40
C LYS A 62 -2.38 -1.56 -19.80
N PHE A 63 -3.49 -1.75 -19.10
CA PHE A 63 -4.23 -0.68 -18.45
C PHE A 63 -3.37 0.06 -17.41
N VAL A 64 -2.74 -0.67 -16.49
CA VAL A 64 -1.89 -0.08 -15.45
C VAL A 64 -0.68 0.63 -16.07
N LYS A 65 -0.05 0.05 -17.11
CA LYS A 65 1.04 0.71 -17.84
C LYS A 65 0.60 2.04 -18.47
N ASN A 66 -0.60 2.08 -19.06
CA ASN A 66 -1.17 3.30 -19.62
C ASN A 66 -1.46 4.34 -18.53
N CYS A 67 -1.95 3.91 -17.36
CA CYS A 67 -2.17 4.81 -16.23
C CYS A 67 -0.85 5.43 -15.76
N VAL A 68 0.21 4.62 -15.58
CA VAL A 68 1.54 5.13 -15.21
C VAL A 68 2.08 6.14 -16.24
N TYR A 69 1.88 5.89 -17.54
CA TYR A 69 2.23 6.86 -18.57
C TYR A 69 1.49 8.19 -18.43
N LEU A 70 0.21 8.17 -18.04
CA LEU A 70 -0.56 9.39 -17.78
C LEU A 70 -0.07 10.15 -16.54
N VAL A 71 0.45 9.45 -15.51
CA VAL A 71 1.08 10.07 -14.34
C VAL A 71 2.33 10.87 -14.73
N GLU A 72 3.12 10.37 -15.66
CA GLU A 72 4.34 11.06 -16.09
C GLU A 72 4.05 12.33 -16.90
N GLN A 73 2.92 12.35 -17.63
CA GLN A 73 2.56 13.47 -18.51
C GLN A 73 1.65 14.51 -17.86
N LYS A 74 0.93 14.13 -16.81
CA LYS A 74 -0.10 14.96 -16.17
C LYS A 74 0.06 14.92 -14.66
N ASN A 75 -0.39 15.96 -13.98
CA ASN A 75 -0.45 16.02 -12.51
C ASN A 75 -1.56 15.09 -11.95
N VAL A 76 -1.50 13.79 -12.23
CA VAL A 76 -2.49 12.81 -11.79
C VAL A 76 -1.79 11.65 -11.10
N GLY A 77 -2.24 11.29 -9.91
CA GLY A 77 -1.85 10.07 -9.21
C GLY A 77 -2.95 9.01 -9.30
N PHE A 78 -2.58 7.74 -9.18
CA PHE A 78 -3.53 6.63 -9.09
C PHE A 78 -3.33 5.84 -7.80
N LEU A 79 -4.44 5.52 -7.13
CA LEU A 79 -4.51 4.57 -6.03
C LEU A 79 -5.46 3.44 -6.44
N MET A 80 -4.95 2.22 -6.52
CA MET A 80 -5.74 1.07 -6.97
C MET A 80 -5.72 -0.02 -5.91
N THR A 81 -6.88 -0.54 -5.53
CA THR A 81 -6.97 -1.72 -4.66
C THR A 81 -6.97 -2.98 -5.52
N ASN A 82 -6.42 -4.07 -4.97
CA ASN A 82 -6.52 -5.36 -5.61
C ASN A 82 -6.70 -6.47 -4.58
N HIS A 83 -7.30 -7.57 -5.04
CA HIS A 83 -7.51 -8.75 -4.22
C HIS A 83 -6.30 -9.68 -4.30
N THR A 84 -5.97 -10.28 -3.17
CA THR A 84 -5.04 -11.40 -3.06
C THR A 84 -5.84 -12.66 -2.75
N TYR A 85 -5.55 -13.74 -3.47
CA TYR A 85 -6.11 -15.06 -3.15
C TYR A 85 -5.03 -15.96 -2.60
N ASP A 86 -5.42 -16.85 -1.71
CA ASP A 86 -4.54 -17.89 -1.20
C ASP A 86 -4.20 -18.85 -2.35
N SER A 87 -2.92 -19.19 -2.45
CA SER A 87 -2.47 -20.18 -3.42
C SER A 87 -3.00 -21.56 -3.02
N MET A 88 -3.60 -22.30 -3.97
CA MET A 88 -3.98 -23.70 -3.78
C MET A 88 -2.76 -24.64 -3.84
N ASP A 89 -1.59 -24.10 -4.16
CA ASP A 89 -0.33 -24.84 -4.21
C ASP A 89 0.15 -25.16 -2.78
N MET A 90 0.26 -26.45 -2.47
CA MET A 90 0.73 -26.92 -1.16
C MET A 90 2.23 -26.65 -0.92
N PHE A 91 3.02 -26.42 -1.97
CA PHE A 91 4.46 -26.19 -1.86
C PHE A 91 4.83 -24.72 -1.76
N ASN A 92 4.00 -23.84 -2.29
CA ASN A 92 4.16 -22.39 -2.18
C ASN A 92 2.82 -21.75 -1.78
N PRO A 93 2.47 -21.79 -0.48
CA PRO A 93 1.19 -21.30 0.05
C PRO A 93 1.12 -19.75 0.08
N ASP A 94 2.10 -19.06 -0.49
CA ASP A 94 2.12 -17.61 -0.51
C ASP A 94 0.94 -17.04 -1.31
N GLN A 95 0.37 -15.95 -0.79
CA GLN A 95 -0.79 -15.30 -1.38
C GLN A 95 -0.43 -14.70 -2.74
N LYS A 96 -1.24 -14.99 -3.76
CA LYS A 96 -1.01 -14.51 -5.13
C LYS A 96 -1.93 -13.33 -5.44
N ILE A 97 -1.34 -12.30 -6.04
CA ILE A 97 -2.06 -11.12 -6.51
C ILE A 97 -2.80 -11.47 -7.81
N THR A 98 -4.08 -11.10 -7.90
CA THR A 98 -4.90 -11.34 -9.09
C THR A 98 -4.46 -10.45 -10.27
N GLY A 99 -4.72 -10.91 -11.49
CA GLY A 99 -4.39 -10.14 -12.71
C GLY A 99 -2.92 -10.26 -13.14
N GLY A 100 -2.14 -11.14 -12.51
CA GLY A 100 -0.78 -11.50 -12.91
C GLY A 100 0.30 -10.51 -12.44
N ALA A 101 1.57 -10.95 -12.54
CA ALA A 101 2.71 -10.19 -12.03
C ALA A 101 2.93 -8.84 -12.74
N GLY A 102 2.37 -8.66 -13.94
CA GLY A 102 2.51 -7.44 -14.74
C GLY A 102 2.07 -6.17 -14.01
N ILE A 103 1.06 -6.26 -13.14
CA ILE A 103 0.56 -5.14 -12.33
C ILE A 103 1.61 -4.70 -11.29
N ILE A 104 2.25 -5.68 -10.64
CA ILE A 104 3.31 -5.45 -9.64
C ILE A 104 4.50 -4.75 -10.31
N TYR A 105 4.92 -5.23 -11.48
CA TYR A 105 6.03 -4.63 -12.21
C TYR A 105 5.75 -3.21 -12.70
N ALA A 106 4.53 -2.93 -13.17
CA ALA A 106 4.17 -1.60 -13.65
C ALA A 106 4.08 -0.58 -12.49
N SER A 107 3.55 -0.98 -11.33
CA SER A 107 3.29 -0.10 -10.19
C SER A 107 4.56 0.49 -9.58
N SER A 108 4.49 1.76 -9.13
CA SER A 108 5.61 2.45 -8.46
C SER A 108 5.75 2.06 -7.00
N ILE A 109 4.61 1.87 -6.33
CA ILE A 109 4.53 1.45 -4.94
C ILE A 109 3.49 0.33 -4.88
N VAL A 110 3.79 -0.75 -4.17
CA VAL A 110 2.85 -1.81 -3.85
C VAL A 110 2.87 -2.01 -2.35
N ILE A 111 1.70 -1.86 -1.72
CA ILE A 111 1.53 -2.06 -0.28
C ILE A 111 0.71 -3.33 -0.10
N ALA A 112 1.31 -4.33 0.55
CA ALA A 112 0.62 -5.54 0.95
C ALA A 112 0.04 -5.34 2.35
N THR A 113 -1.27 -5.52 2.49
CA THR A 113 -1.96 -5.36 3.78
C THR A 113 -2.45 -6.72 4.29
N ARG A 114 -2.33 -6.94 5.60
CA ARG A 114 -2.90 -8.11 6.28
C ARG A 114 -3.77 -7.66 7.44
N LYS A 115 -4.98 -8.22 7.50
CA LYS A 115 -5.98 -7.93 8.53
C LYS A 115 -5.81 -8.84 9.74
N TYR A 116 -5.79 -8.25 10.92
CA TYR A 116 -5.79 -8.89 12.23
C TYR A 116 -6.91 -8.34 13.10
N LYS A 117 -7.25 -9.07 14.16
CA LYS A 117 -8.24 -8.63 15.15
C LYS A 117 -7.57 -7.71 16.17
N LEU A 118 -8.16 -6.55 16.43
CA LEU A 118 -7.74 -5.69 17.54
C LEU A 118 -8.48 -6.13 18.81
N LYS A 119 -7.74 -6.68 19.77
CA LYS A 119 -8.28 -7.16 21.05
C LYS A 119 -7.93 -6.26 22.23
N GLU A 120 -6.82 -5.56 22.13
CA GLU A 120 -6.35 -4.66 23.18
C GLU A 120 -6.65 -3.24 22.73
N VAL A 121 -7.47 -2.53 23.50
CA VAL A 121 -7.76 -1.11 23.33
C VAL A 121 -7.68 -0.43 24.69
N SER A 122 -7.49 0.89 24.70
CA SER A 122 -7.61 1.67 25.92
C SER A 122 -9.04 1.61 26.47
N GLU A 123 -9.23 1.79 27.78
CA GLU A 123 -10.57 1.78 28.42
C GLU A 123 -11.53 2.78 27.75
N GLU A 124 -11.01 3.92 27.29
CA GLU A 124 -11.76 4.96 26.58
C GLU A 124 -12.22 4.55 25.18
N GLN A 125 -11.55 3.56 24.57
CA GLN A 125 -11.87 3.02 23.24
C GLN A 125 -12.57 1.66 23.31
N GLU A 126 -12.81 1.15 24.52
CA GLU A 126 -13.43 -0.16 24.74
C GLU A 126 -14.91 -0.12 24.39
N VAL A 127 -15.26 -0.79 23.28
CA VAL A 127 -16.66 -1.06 22.94
C VAL A 127 -16.99 -2.47 23.39
N ALA A 128 -17.95 -2.62 24.30
CA ALA A 128 -18.41 -3.94 24.75
C ALA A 128 -18.95 -4.73 23.55
N THR A 129 -18.19 -5.73 23.10
CA THR A 129 -18.59 -6.60 22.00
C THR A 129 -18.66 -8.03 22.49
N SER A 130 -19.62 -8.79 21.97
CA SER A 130 -19.82 -10.20 22.33
C SER A 130 -18.62 -11.11 22.00
N THR A 131 -17.62 -10.59 21.27
CA THR A 131 -16.45 -11.33 20.81
C THR A 131 -15.12 -10.83 21.38
N GLY A 132 -15.12 -9.74 22.17
CA GLY A 132 -13.89 -9.10 22.67
C GLY A 132 -12.98 -8.56 21.57
N VAL A 133 -13.55 -8.23 20.40
CA VAL A 133 -12.87 -7.56 19.31
C VAL A 133 -13.37 -6.13 19.30
N HIS A 134 -12.46 -5.16 19.28
CA HIS A 134 -12.79 -3.74 19.40
C HIS A 134 -12.42 -2.94 18.13
N GLY A 135 -11.88 -3.62 17.12
CA GLY A 135 -11.45 -2.99 15.89
C GLY A 135 -10.69 -3.92 14.96
N VAL A 136 -10.04 -3.31 13.98
CA VAL A 136 -9.16 -3.97 13.03
C VAL A 136 -7.73 -3.51 13.28
N ARG A 137 -6.80 -4.45 13.43
CA ARG A 137 -5.37 -4.17 13.39
C ARG A 137 -4.87 -4.61 12.01
N THR A 138 -4.25 -3.72 11.25
CA THR A 138 -3.74 -4.02 9.91
C THR A 138 -2.23 -3.85 9.88
N THR A 139 -1.52 -4.86 9.41
CA THR A 139 -0.10 -4.71 9.08
C THR A 139 0.00 -4.29 7.62
N ALA A 140 0.63 -3.16 7.36
CA ALA A 140 0.98 -2.69 6.03
C ALA A 140 2.48 -2.92 5.80
N MET A 141 2.80 -3.68 4.75
CA MET A 141 4.17 -3.89 4.30
C MET A 141 4.34 -3.24 2.93
N VAL A 142 5.39 -2.44 2.78
CA VAL A 142 5.80 -1.93 1.46
C VAL A 142 6.42 -3.10 0.70
N TYR A 143 5.65 -3.76 -0.16
CA TYR A 143 6.13 -4.89 -0.94
C TYR A 143 7.07 -4.45 -2.06
N LYS A 144 6.77 -3.29 -2.66
CA LYS A 144 7.61 -2.66 -3.68
C LYS A 144 7.56 -1.15 -3.50
N SER A 145 8.70 -0.50 -3.68
CA SER A 145 8.80 0.95 -3.81
C SER A 145 9.94 1.29 -4.77
N ARG A 146 9.73 2.32 -5.61
CA ARG A 146 10.77 2.93 -6.46
C ARG A 146 11.49 4.09 -5.77
N PHE A 147 10.95 4.56 -4.65
CA PHE A 147 11.40 5.79 -4.02
C PHE A 147 12.09 5.51 -2.68
N ASN A 148 11.57 4.55 -1.91
CA ASN A 148 12.02 4.26 -0.55
C ASN A 148 12.44 2.80 -0.42
N LYS A 149 13.06 2.48 0.71
CA LYS A 149 13.44 1.12 1.07
C LYS A 149 12.19 0.20 1.12
N PRO A 150 12.16 -0.89 0.33
CA PRO A 150 11.07 -1.86 0.40
C PRO A 150 11.18 -2.71 1.68
N PHE A 151 10.09 -3.44 1.96
CA PHE A 151 9.91 -4.38 3.07
C PHE A 151 9.81 -3.77 4.45
N GLU A 152 9.71 -2.44 4.54
CA GLU A 152 9.31 -1.77 5.76
C GLU A 152 7.87 -2.14 6.12
N LYS A 153 7.65 -2.33 7.43
CA LYS A 153 6.39 -2.79 7.99
C LYS A 153 5.93 -1.82 9.04
N THR A 154 4.68 -1.41 8.95
CA THR A 154 4.01 -0.67 10.00
C THR A 154 2.71 -1.37 10.37
N THR A 155 2.27 -1.16 11.60
CA THR A 155 1.00 -1.67 12.09
C THR A 155 0.09 -0.48 12.38
N ILE A 156 -1.09 -0.52 11.76
CA ILE A 156 -2.12 0.49 11.89
C ILE A 156 -3.27 -0.11 12.67
N GLU A 157 -3.73 0.60 13.69
CA GLU A 157 -4.88 0.20 14.50
C GLU A 157 -6.09 1.05 14.12
N ILE A 158 -7.23 0.38 13.95
CA ILE A 158 -8.50 0.99 13.54
C ILE A 158 -9.57 0.55 14.54
N PRO A 159 -9.66 1.19 15.72
CA PRO A 159 -10.78 1.01 16.64
C PRO A 159 -12.11 1.39 15.97
N TRP A 160 -13.18 0.64 16.25
CA TRP A 160 -14.51 0.93 15.67
C TRP A 160 -15.14 2.22 16.17
N SER A 161 -14.75 2.68 17.36
CA SER A 161 -15.26 3.88 17.99
C SER A 161 -14.70 5.17 17.37
N MET A 162 -13.42 5.17 16.98
CA MET A 162 -12.68 6.39 16.66
C MET A 162 -12.11 6.42 15.24
N GLY A 163 -11.98 5.27 14.57
CA GLY A 163 -11.36 5.18 13.24
C GLY A 163 -9.84 5.15 13.31
N ILE A 164 -9.18 5.58 12.22
CA ILE A 164 -7.71 5.55 12.10
C ILE A 164 -7.11 6.76 12.83
N ASP A 165 -6.21 6.51 13.77
CA ASP A 165 -5.36 7.56 14.35
C ASP A 165 -4.24 7.94 13.35
N PRO A 166 -4.10 9.21 12.95
CA PRO A 166 -3.02 9.67 12.06
C PRO A 166 -1.61 9.34 12.56
N HIS A 167 -1.42 9.22 13.87
CA HIS A 167 -0.13 8.92 14.48
C HIS A 167 0.09 7.42 14.69
N SER A 168 -0.89 6.58 14.34
CA SER A 168 -0.81 5.12 14.50
C SER A 168 0.36 4.55 13.70
N GLY A 169 1.22 3.79 14.39
CA GLY A 169 2.36 3.10 13.78
C GLY A 169 3.62 3.95 13.63
N LEU A 170 3.55 5.28 13.81
CA LEU A 170 4.72 6.18 13.68
C LEU A 170 5.82 5.84 14.69
N VAL A 171 5.46 5.53 15.93
CA VAL A 171 6.45 5.20 16.97
C VAL A 171 7.29 3.98 16.57
N THR A 172 6.64 2.93 16.07
CA THR A 172 7.32 1.72 15.61
C THR A 172 8.20 2.00 14.39
N MET A 173 7.73 2.87 13.48
CA MET A 173 8.51 3.30 12.31
C MET A 173 9.76 4.07 12.73
N PHE A 174 9.63 5.11 13.56
CA PHE A 174 10.75 5.92 14.04
C PHE A 174 11.77 5.12 14.87
N GLU A 175 11.35 4.11 15.62
CA GLU A 175 12.30 3.20 16.26
C GLU A 175 13.06 2.33 15.25
N THR A 176 12.38 1.87 14.21
CA THR A 176 13.00 1.06 13.14
C THR A 176 14.00 1.90 12.35
N ASP A 177 13.68 3.16 12.12
CA ASP A 177 14.54 4.13 11.42
C ASP A 177 15.66 4.70 12.32
N GLY A 178 15.66 4.36 13.61
CA GLY A 178 16.66 4.81 14.58
C GLY A 178 16.49 6.25 15.05
N LEU A 179 15.41 6.94 14.66
CA LEU A 179 15.05 8.28 15.15
C LEU A 179 14.64 8.24 16.62
N LEU A 180 13.88 7.22 17.03
CA LEU A 180 13.55 6.96 18.43
C LEU A 180 14.44 5.84 18.98
N VAL A 181 15.31 6.18 19.92
CA VAL A 181 16.26 5.23 20.51
C VAL A 181 15.79 4.81 21.91
N LYS A 182 15.86 3.51 22.21
CA LYS A 182 15.59 3.00 23.56
C LYS A 182 16.64 3.49 24.55
N ASP A 183 16.18 4.16 25.60
CA ASP A 183 16.98 4.61 26.75
C ASP A 183 16.33 4.07 28.03
N GLY A 184 16.76 2.88 28.43
CA GLY A 184 16.11 2.09 29.48
C GLY A 184 14.66 1.74 29.12
N ASN A 185 13.71 2.21 29.94
CA ASN A 185 12.27 1.99 29.74
C ASN A 185 11.58 3.12 28.93
N LYS A 186 12.34 4.12 28.47
CA LYS A 186 11.85 5.27 27.71
C LYS A 186 12.39 5.24 26.28
N LEU A 187 11.72 5.98 25.40
CA LEU A 187 12.22 6.31 24.07
C LEU A 187 12.76 7.73 24.09
N ARG A 188 13.93 7.90 23.47
CA ARG A 188 14.69 9.14 23.40
C ARG A 188 14.74 9.61 21.95
N TYR A 189 14.32 10.85 21.73
CA TYR A 189 14.54 11.61 20.51
C TYR A 189 15.56 12.71 20.79
N THR A 190 16.43 13.01 19.83
CA THR A 190 17.33 14.17 19.88
C THR A 190 16.95 15.07 18.72
N ASP A 191 16.52 16.29 19.01
CA ASP A 191 16.10 17.25 17.99
C ASP A 191 17.31 17.84 17.24
N LYS A 192 17.04 18.63 16.19
CA LYS A 192 18.11 19.35 15.46
C LYS A 192 18.87 20.38 16.30
N ASN A 193 18.28 20.85 17.40
CA ASN A 193 18.89 21.78 18.34
C ASN A 193 19.70 21.07 19.44
N SER A 194 19.88 19.74 19.34
CA SER A 194 20.54 18.89 20.33
C SER A 194 19.84 18.82 21.70
N GLN A 195 18.53 19.11 21.77
CA GLN A 195 17.67 18.87 22.92
C GLN A 195 17.18 17.42 22.95
N GLU A 196 17.27 16.80 24.12
CA GLU A 196 16.78 15.42 24.34
C GLU A 196 15.34 15.39 24.85
N HIS A 197 14.50 14.62 24.17
CA HIS A 197 13.12 14.35 24.55
C HIS A 197 12.97 12.89 24.99
N LYS A 198 12.56 12.63 26.24
CA LYS A 198 12.45 11.26 26.78
C LYS A 198 11.05 10.96 27.29
N TYR A 199 10.36 10.02 26.65
CA TYR A 199 8.99 9.64 26.99
C TYR A 199 8.81 8.12 27.09
N PHE A 200 7.82 7.68 27.84
CA PHE A 200 7.40 6.27 27.80
C PHE A 200 6.67 6.02 26.47
N ARG A 201 6.81 4.82 25.90
CA ARG A 201 6.19 4.44 24.61
C ARG A 201 4.69 4.77 24.53
N LYS A 202 3.97 4.54 25.63
CA LYS A 202 2.51 4.76 25.71
C LYS A 202 2.12 6.23 25.81
N ASN A 203 3.04 7.11 26.22
CA ASN A 203 2.75 8.51 26.57
C ASN A 203 3.63 9.46 25.75
N ILE A 204 3.87 9.15 24.48
CA ILE A 204 4.58 10.06 23.57
C ILE A 204 3.60 11.14 23.13
N PRO A 205 3.93 12.44 23.29
CA PRO A 205 3.10 13.52 22.78
C PRO A 205 3.00 13.46 21.25
N THR A 206 1.81 13.64 20.70
CA THR A 206 1.58 13.73 19.24
C THR A 206 2.40 14.86 18.61
N ALA A 207 2.53 16.00 19.30
CA ALA A 207 3.38 17.11 18.88
C ALA A 207 4.85 16.73 18.68
N LEU A 208 5.38 15.77 19.46
CA LEU A 208 6.74 15.27 19.24
C LEU A 208 6.81 14.43 17.96
N LEU A 209 5.78 13.63 17.68
CA LEU A 209 5.72 12.84 16.44
C LEU A 209 5.63 13.76 15.22
N ASP A 210 4.84 14.82 15.30
CA ASP A 210 4.74 15.85 14.26
C ASP A 210 6.09 16.55 14.06
N GLN A 211 6.76 16.96 15.14
CA GLN A 211 8.08 17.56 15.10
C GLN A 211 9.11 16.63 14.44
N ILE A 212 9.12 15.33 14.78
CA ILE A 212 10.03 14.35 14.16
C ILE A 212 9.79 14.29 12.65
N MET A 213 8.52 14.29 12.20
CA MET A 213 8.18 14.29 10.78
C MET A 213 8.64 15.57 10.06
N GLU A 214 8.45 16.74 10.67
CA GLU A 214 8.85 18.03 10.11
C GLU A 214 10.38 18.20 10.06
N GLU A 215 11.09 17.71 11.08
CA GLU A 215 12.54 17.79 11.16
C GLU A 215 13.23 16.80 10.21
N ASN A 216 12.58 15.67 9.91
CA ASN A 216 13.14 14.65 9.04
C ASN A 216 12.30 14.53 7.76
N PRO A 217 12.21 15.59 6.93
CA PRO A 217 11.57 15.46 5.63
C PRO A 217 12.45 14.51 4.82
N TYR A 218 11.93 13.32 4.53
CA TYR A 218 12.65 12.23 3.86
C TYR A 218 13.53 12.73 2.69
N SER A 219 14.82 12.94 2.95
CA SER A 219 15.84 13.12 1.92
C SER A 219 16.51 11.78 1.73
N ILE A 220 16.01 11.01 0.78
CA ILE A 220 16.52 9.67 0.49
C ILE A 220 17.85 9.83 -0.21
N SER A 221 18.90 9.19 0.31
CA SER A 221 20.19 9.16 -0.38
C SER A 221 20.08 8.27 -1.62
N ARG A 222 20.81 8.61 -2.69
CA ARG A 222 20.77 7.85 -3.95
C ARG A 222 21.28 6.43 -3.77
N GLU A 223 22.21 6.23 -2.83
CA GLU A 223 22.73 4.93 -2.41
C GLU A 223 21.64 4.02 -1.81
N ASP A 224 20.75 4.55 -0.96
CA ASP A 224 19.67 3.75 -0.35
C ASP A 224 18.67 3.23 -1.40
N ILE A 225 18.44 4.02 -2.46
CA ILE A 225 17.58 3.65 -3.59
C ILE A 225 18.21 2.49 -4.39
N LEU A 226 19.51 2.59 -4.69
CA LEU A 226 20.21 1.57 -5.48
C LEU A 226 20.25 0.21 -4.78
N GLU A 227 20.50 0.19 -3.46
CA GLU A 227 20.47 -1.06 -2.71
C GLU A 227 19.05 -1.66 -2.61
N ALA A 228 18.03 -0.81 -2.51
CA ALA A 228 16.63 -1.22 -2.50
C ALA A 228 16.20 -1.84 -3.83
N GLU A 229 16.62 -1.25 -4.96
CA GLU A 229 16.37 -1.76 -6.30
C GLU A 229 17.02 -3.13 -6.51
N ASP A 230 18.27 -3.31 -6.07
CA ASP A 230 18.97 -4.61 -6.17
C ASP A 230 18.31 -5.70 -5.32
N ARG A 231 17.80 -5.37 -4.13
CA ARG A 231 17.03 -6.32 -3.29
C ARG A 231 15.70 -6.68 -3.93
N SER A 232 14.97 -5.71 -4.48
CA SER A 232 13.70 -5.97 -5.19
C SER A 232 13.93 -6.84 -6.43
N ARG A 233 14.99 -6.58 -7.20
CA ARG A 233 15.30 -7.37 -8.41
C ARG A 233 15.60 -8.83 -8.08
N LYS A 234 16.40 -9.09 -7.04
CA LYS A 234 16.71 -10.46 -6.59
C LYS A 234 15.45 -11.22 -6.14
N MET A 235 14.51 -10.53 -5.49
CA MET A 235 13.27 -11.14 -5.06
C MET A 235 12.31 -11.40 -6.22
N ASP A 236 12.26 -10.50 -7.21
CA ASP A 236 11.50 -10.71 -8.43
C ASP A 236 12.06 -11.90 -9.25
N GLU A 237 13.38 -12.08 -9.28
CA GLU A 237 14.06 -13.23 -9.90
C GLU A 237 13.70 -14.55 -9.20
N GLU A 238 13.70 -14.58 -7.86
CA GLU A 238 13.27 -15.75 -7.07
C GLU A 238 11.78 -16.10 -7.28
N VAL A 239 10.93 -15.10 -7.54
CA VAL A 239 9.51 -15.34 -7.83
C VAL A 239 9.34 -15.90 -9.24
N THR A 240 10.11 -15.44 -10.23
CA THR A 240 10.05 -15.97 -11.61
C THR A 240 10.60 -17.39 -11.73
N ASP A 241 11.70 -17.72 -11.04
CA ASP A 241 12.37 -19.03 -11.11
C ASP A 241 11.54 -20.15 -10.45
N LYS A 242 10.59 -19.80 -9.56
CA LYS A 242 9.62 -20.75 -8.96
C LYS A 242 8.34 -20.94 -9.77
N THR A 243 8.25 -20.30 -10.95
CA THR A 243 7.09 -20.40 -11.86
C THR A 243 7.39 -21.04 -13.22
N GLU A 244 8.63 -21.48 -13.45
CA GLU A 244 8.99 -22.37 -14.57
C GLU A 244 8.97 -23.86 -14.17
#